data_AF-A0A2A2KC55-F1
#
_entry.id   AF-A0A2A2KC55-F1
#
_cell.length_a   1.000
_cell.length_b   1.000
_cell.length_c   1.000
_cell.angle_alpha   90.00
_cell.angle_beta   90.00
_cell.angle_gamma   90.00
#
_symmetry.space_group_name_H-M   'P 1'
#
loop_
_entity.id
_entity.type
_entity.pdbx_description
1 polymer ?
#
loop_
_entity_poly.entity_id
_entity_poly.type
_entity_poly.pdbx_seq_one_letter_code
_entity_poly.pdbx_strand_id
1 'polypeptide(L)'
;MAALEAAEHDGACTGSGPQASTLARTAATRNGHSPLNPLIASCGYLRTGNDNLRTFTADNQRNEAIKVEVSNVVVTSFAGGIYALVQGGAIARTTTLRASAVAANPGPPQAMLSIRSTLLQVSSMQSAILNALLKAIGASTQLTVLGWQGIADTQLNLLDYLDALSTDLHLNLGDYQQLLNLQTTADKLLDVAVKVLQQSGAAVEVTGNLLKLAADLKGPITVGQLLNLQTGTVQAGLDANVQLLQLVQAMIQLAANRQAVNAEIPITVLAPAELRRGRPAQR
;
A
#
# COMPACT_ATOMS: atom_id res chain seq x y z
N MET A 1 24.22 -0.03 -6.04
CA MET A 1 24.54 -0.08 -4.59
C MET A 1 25.21 1.20 -4.08
N ALA A 2 26.15 1.82 -4.81
CA ALA A 2 26.84 3.03 -4.34
C ALA A 2 25.93 4.24 -4.00
N ALA A 3 24.91 4.52 -4.82
CA ALA A 3 23.96 5.59 -4.53
C ALA A 3 23.08 5.29 -3.29
N LEU A 4 22.66 4.03 -3.14
CA LEU A 4 21.81 3.59 -2.03
C LEU A 4 22.51 3.78 -0.70
N GLU A 5 23.75 3.33 -0.58
CA GLU A 5 24.50 3.42 0.66
C GLU A 5 24.86 4.87 1.03
N ALA A 6 25.13 5.72 0.02
CA ALA A 6 25.30 7.14 0.27
C ALA A 6 24.01 7.78 0.81
N ALA A 7 22.85 7.34 0.32
CA ALA A 7 21.56 7.86 0.74
C ALA A 7 21.11 7.34 2.11
N GLU A 8 21.36 6.06 2.42
CA GLU A 8 21.04 5.43 3.72
C GLU A 8 21.84 6.01 4.90
N HIS A 9 23.02 6.56 4.63
CA HIS A 9 23.88 7.17 5.64
C HIS A 9 23.82 8.71 5.65
N ASP A 10 22.71 9.29 5.14
CA ASP A 10 22.50 10.75 5.11
C ASP A 10 23.67 11.51 4.47
N GLY A 11 24.21 10.98 3.36
CA GLY A 11 25.37 11.55 2.68
C GLY A 11 25.14 12.99 2.23
N ALA A 12 25.98 13.90 2.70
CA ALA A 12 25.91 15.31 2.36
C ALA A 12 26.91 15.67 1.24
N CYS A 13 26.51 16.55 0.33
CA CYS A 13 27.42 17.11 -0.68
C CYS A 13 28.04 18.45 -0.26
N THR A 14 27.50 19.08 0.79
CA THR A 14 28.03 20.30 1.41
C THR A 14 27.91 20.20 2.93
N GLY A 15 28.83 20.84 3.67
CA GLY A 15 28.83 20.85 5.15
C GLY A 15 29.72 19.78 5.80
N SER A 16 29.59 19.61 7.12
CA SER A 16 30.46 18.80 8.00
C SER A 16 29.98 17.35 8.24
N GLY A 17 28.96 16.90 7.51
CA GLY A 17 28.43 15.53 7.59
C GLY A 17 29.26 14.50 6.81
N PRO A 18 28.86 13.22 6.85
CA PRO A 18 29.49 12.18 6.04
C PRO A 18 29.34 12.54 4.56
N GLN A 19 30.47 12.63 3.86
CA GLN A 19 30.47 13.09 2.47
C GLN A 19 29.88 12.02 1.55
N ALA A 20 28.87 12.38 0.75
CA ALA A 20 28.21 11.49 -0.20
C ALA A 20 29.20 10.84 -1.18
N SER A 21 30.22 11.59 -1.61
CA SER A 21 31.27 11.10 -2.52
C SER A 21 32.17 10.04 -1.88
N THR A 22 32.47 10.16 -0.59
CA THR A 22 33.27 9.19 0.16
C THR A 22 32.49 7.91 0.41
N LEU A 23 31.23 8.02 0.84
CA LEU A 23 30.34 6.87 1.05
C LEU A 23 30.12 6.10 -0.26
N ALA A 24 29.75 6.81 -1.34
CA ALA A 24 29.57 6.21 -2.66
C ALA A 24 30.84 5.54 -3.18
N ARG A 25 32.03 6.12 -2.91
CA ARG A 25 33.31 5.54 -3.33
C ARG A 25 33.63 4.26 -2.56
N THR A 26 33.47 4.25 -1.24
CA THR A 26 33.67 3.05 -0.41
C THR A 26 32.71 1.92 -0.82
N ALA A 27 31.46 2.27 -1.12
CA ALA A 27 30.48 1.33 -1.62
C ALA A 27 30.86 0.81 -3.01
N ALA A 28 31.32 1.68 -3.91
CA ALA A 28 31.71 1.29 -5.26
C ALA A 28 32.95 0.37 -5.25
N THR A 29 33.95 0.66 -4.41
CA THR A 29 35.16 -0.18 -4.31
C THR A 29 34.86 -1.58 -3.79
N ARG A 30 33.95 -1.72 -2.81
CA ARG A 30 33.47 -3.05 -2.38
C ARG A 30 32.76 -3.82 -3.48
N ASN A 31 32.18 -3.12 -4.44
CA ASN A 31 31.50 -3.71 -5.60
C ASN A 31 32.42 -3.86 -6.82
N GLY A 32 33.74 -3.85 -6.63
CA GLY A 32 34.73 -4.09 -7.68
C GLY A 32 35.01 -2.89 -8.58
N HIS A 33 34.54 -1.69 -8.23
CA HIS A 33 34.93 -0.47 -8.94
C HIS A 33 36.33 -0.03 -8.52
N SER A 34 37.21 0.24 -9.49
CA SER A 34 38.56 0.73 -9.17
C SER A 34 38.50 2.11 -8.51
N PRO A 35 39.23 2.35 -7.39
CA PRO A 35 39.25 3.64 -6.72
C PRO A 35 39.87 4.76 -7.57
N LEU A 36 40.63 4.41 -8.61
CA LEU A 36 41.24 5.35 -9.55
C LEU A 36 40.29 5.80 -10.67
N ASN A 37 39.15 5.11 -10.83
CA ASN A 37 38.19 5.45 -11.87
C ASN A 37 37.29 6.62 -11.44
N PRO A 38 36.89 7.47 -12.40
CA PRO A 38 36.05 8.64 -12.12
C PRO A 38 34.66 8.25 -11.61
N LEU A 39 34.36 8.71 -10.39
CA LEU A 39 33.06 8.61 -9.73
C LEU A 39 32.65 9.99 -9.22
N ILE A 40 31.45 10.43 -9.61
CA ILE A 40 30.86 11.70 -9.21
C ILE A 40 29.58 11.38 -8.43
N ALA A 41 29.49 11.90 -7.20
CA ALA A 41 28.26 11.88 -6.41
C ALA A 41 27.69 13.31 -6.37
N SER A 42 26.41 13.46 -6.68
CA SER A 42 25.68 14.73 -6.68
C SER A 42 24.43 14.61 -5.83
N CYS A 43 24.16 15.63 -5.02
CA CYS A 43 22.98 15.68 -4.16
C CYS A 43 21.87 16.48 -4.84
N GLY A 44 20.65 16.29 -4.38
CA GLY A 44 19.48 16.98 -4.88
C GLY A 44 18.19 16.41 -4.30
N TYR A 45 17.12 16.48 -5.09
CA TYR A 45 15.80 16.01 -4.73
C TYR A 45 15.11 15.34 -5.93
N LEU A 46 14.08 14.55 -5.65
CA LEU A 46 13.25 13.91 -6.67
C LEU A 46 11.96 14.69 -6.85
N ARG A 47 11.64 15.06 -8.09
CA ARG A 47 10.39 15.70 -8.46
C ARG A 47 9.56 14.76 -9.31
N THR A 48 8.31 14.54 -8.92
CA THR A 48 7.34 13.81 -9.74
C THR A 48 6.77 14.77 -10.78
N GLY A 49 6.94 14.43 -12.06
CA GLY A 49 6.36 15.18 -13.17
C GLY A 49 4.87 14.90 -13.35
N ASN A 50 4.22 15.66 -14.23
CA ASN A 50 2.81 15.46 -14.61
C ASN A 50 2.56 14.10 -15.30
N ASP A 51 3.62 13.42 -15.73
CA ASP A 51 3.65 12.08 -16.29
C ASP A 51 3.79 10.97 -15.22
N ASN A 52 3.72 11.33 -13.93
CA ASN A 52 3.94 10.44 -12.78
C ASN A 52 5.35 9.82 -12.72
N LEU A 53 6.32 10.32 -13.49
CA LEU A 53 7.71 9.89 -13.44
C LEU A 53 8.51 10.73 -12.45
N ARG A 54 9.35 10.04 -11.65
CA ARG A 54 10.27 10.70 -10.72
C ARG A 54 11.55 11.07 -11.45
N THR A 55 11.84 12.38 -11.50
CA THR A 55 13.05 12.92 -12.10
C THR A 55 13.96 13.48 -11.03
N PHE A 56 15.27 13.23 -11.16
CA PHE A 56 16.28 13.78 -10.26
C PHE A 56 16.63 15.20 -10.67
N THR A 57 16.56 16.13 -9.72
CA THR A 57 17.02 17.50 -9.87
C THR A 57 18.20 17.73 -8.95
N ALA A 58 19.35 18.11 -9.50
CA ALA A 58 20.56 18.36 -8.73
C ALA A 58 20.44 19.66 -7.92
N ASP A 59 20.71 19.59 -6.62
CA ASP A 59 20.76 20.71 -5.70
C ASP A 59 21.71 20.37 -4.54
N ASN A 60 22.84 21.06 -4.45
CA ASN A 60 23.87 20.79 -3.44
C ASN A 60 23.49 21.22 -2.02
N GLN A 61 22.37 21.92 -1.83
CA GLN A 61 21.85 22.30 -0.52
C GLN A 61 20.82 21.29 0.02
N ARG A 62 20.31 20.38 -0.83
CA ARG A 62 19.32 19.38 -0.46
C ARG A 62 19.90 17.97 -0.59
N ASN A 63 19.85 17.21 0.49
CA ASN A 63 20.38 15.83 0.55
C ASN A 63 19.24 14.79 0.51
N GLU A 64 18.12 15.11 -0.14
CA GLU A 64 16.94 14.25 -0.22
C GLU A 64 17.15 13.06 -1.18
N ALA A 65 17.96 13.25 -2.21
CA ALA A 65 18.36 12.23 -3.16
C ALA A 65 19.82 12.41 -3.57
N ILE A 66 20.49 11.29 -3.84
CA ILE A 66 21.89 11.25 -4.27
C ILE A 66 21.96 10.50 -5.59
N LYS A 67 22.50 11.16 -6.62
CA LYS A 67 22.86 10.57 -7.90
C LYS A 67 24.35 10.25 -7.90
N VAL A 68 24.69 9.01 -8.20
CA VAL A 68 26.07 8.57 -8.43
C VAL A 68 26.24 8.24 -9.90
N GLU A 69 27.19 8.90 -10.54
CA GLU A 69 27.59 8.66 -11.92
C GLU A 69 29.03 8.12 -11.94
N VAL A 70 29.19 7.00 -12.62
CA VAL A 70 30.46 6.29 -12.75
C VAL A 70 30.82 6.23 -14.22
N SER A 71 32.08 6.49 -14.54
CA SER A 71 32.59 6.24 -15.89
C SER A 71 33.81 5.33 -15.88
N ASN A 72 33.90 4.46 -16.88
CA ASN A 72 35.01 3.53 -17.04
C ASN A 72 35.40 3.45 -18.51
N VAL A 73 36.70 3.53 -18.77
CA VAL A 73 37.25 3.50 -20.12
C VAL A 73 37.69 2.07 -20.41
N VAL A 74 37.02 1.40 -21.33
CA VAL A 74 37.34 0.04 -21.77
C VAL A 74 38.01 0.06 -23.13
N VAL A 75 38.93 -0.88 -23.38
CA VAL A 75 39.53 -1.03 -24.70
C VAL A 75 38.44 -1.48 -25.66
N THR A 76 38.29 -0.76 -26.78
CA THR A 76 37.31 -1.11 -27.83
C THR A 76 37.61 -2.50 -28.36
N SER A 77 36.60 -3.37 -28.39
CA SER A 77 36.76 -4.71 -28.93
C SER A 77 37.23 -4.68 -30.39
N PHE A 78 37.93 -5.74 -30.82
CA PHE A 78 38.39 -5.90 -32.20
C PHE A 78 37.25 -5.70 -33.23
N ALA A 79 36.02 -6.11 -32.89
CA ALA A 79 34.83 -5.91 -33.72
C ALA A 79 34.45 -4.43 -33.92
N GLY A 80 34.57 -3.60 -32.88
CA GLY A 80 34.33 -2.15 -32.99
C GLY A 80 35.39 -1.44 -33.83
N GLY A 81 36.64 -1.93 -33.78
CA GLY A 81 37.73 -1.44 -34.62
C GLY A 81 37.55 -1.75 -36.10
N ILE A 82 37.08 -2.96 -36.46
CA ILE A 82 36.79 -3.32 -37.86
C ILE A 82 35.63 -2.48 -38.41
N TYR A 83 34.56 -2.28 -37.64
CA TYR A 83 33.42 -1.46 -38.05
C TYR A 83 33.81 0.00 -38.31
N ALA A 84 34.65 0.60 -37.45
CA ALA A 84 35.17 1.94 -37.64
C ALA A 84 36.07 2.05 -38.89
N LEU A 85 36.87 1.01 -39.18
CA LEU A 85 37.71 0.94 -40.37
C LEU A 85 36.89 0.85 -41.67
N VAL A 86 35.77 0.10 -41.65
CA VAL A 86 34.85 -0.03 -42.79
C VAL A 86 34.09 1.28 -43.06
N GLN A 87 33.86 2.12 -42.05
CA GLN A 87 33.22 3.43 -42.20
C GLN A 87 34.18 4.60 -42.43
N GLY A 88 35.48 4.35 -42.61
CA GLY A 88 36.48 5.39 -42.84
C GLY A 88 36.73 6.31 -41.63
N GLY A 89 36.33 5.89 -40.42
CA GLY A 89 36.47 6.65 -39.19
C GLY A 89 37.79 6.37 -38.46
N ALA A 90 38.26 7.33 -37.66
CA ALA A 90 39.43 7.14 -36.81
C ALA A 90 39.16 6.05 -35.75
N ILE A 91 40.11 5.13 -35.58
CA ILE A 91 40.02 4.04 -34.60
C ILE A 91 40.24 4.61 -33.20
N ALA A 92 39.16 4.99 -32.51
CA ALA A 92 39.25 5.20 -31.06
C ALA A 92 39.59 3.84 -30.43
N ARG A 93 40.74 3.73 -29.74
CA ARG A 93 41.16 2.46 -29.07
C ARG A 93 40.42 2.23 -27.75
N THR A 94 39.55 3.16 -27.36
CA THR A 94 38.89 3.20 -26.07
C THR A 94 37.43 3.66 -26.20
N THR A 95 36.53 3.00 -25.47
CA THR A 95 35.12 3.39 -25.31
C THR A 95 34.88 3.76 -23.85
N THR A 96 34.25 4.90 -23.62
CA THR A 96 33.85 5.33 -22.27
C THR A 96 32.44 4.82 -21.97
N LEU A 97 32.31 3.89 -21.03
CA LEU A 97 31.04 3.44 -20.48
C LEU A 97 30.63 4.37 -19.34
N ARG A 98 29.35 4.75 -19.29
CA ARG A 98 28.76 5.54 -18.19
C ARG A 98 27.59 4.79 -17.57
N ALA A 99 27.52 4.82 -16.25
CA ALA A 99 26.41 4.29 -15.49
C ALA A 99 25.97 5.33 -14.44
N SER A 100 24.67 5.59 -14.36
CA SER A 100 24.09 6.48 -13.35
C SER A 100 23.08 5.73 -12.50
N ALA A 101 23.14 5.91 -11.19
CA ALA A 101 22.15 5.42 -10.25
C ALA A 101 21.70 6.57 -9.36
N VAL A 102 20.40 6.64 -9.07
CA VAL A 102 19.83 7.61 -8.13
C VAL A 102 19.21 6.84 -6.98
N ALA A 103 19.50 7.25 -5.75
CA ALA A 103 18.82 6.77 -4.56
C ALA A 103 18.22 7.96 -3.82
N ALA A 104 17.01 7.78 -3.32
CA ALA A 104 16.40 8.71 -2.38
C ALA A 104 16.83 8.29 -0.98
N ASN A 105 17.10 9.27 -0.11
CA ASN A 105 17.20 9.00 1.32
C ASN A 105 15.83 8.42 1.77
N PRO A 106 15.77 7.35 2.59
CA PRO A 106 14.52 6.90 3.19
C PRO A 106 13.88 8.05 3.96
N GLY A 107 12.99 8.78 3.29
CA GLY A 107 12.09 9.71 3.94
C GLY A 107 11.26 8.95 4.99
N PRO A 108 10.61 9.66 5.92
CA PRO A 108 9.72 9.02 6.88
C PRO A 108 8.81 8.03 6.14
N PRO A 109 8.68 6.78 6.64
CA PRO A 109 7.99 5.73 5.92
C PRO A 109 6.66 6.28 5.43
N GLN A 110 6.47 6.28 4.10
CA GLN A 110 5.19 6.59 3.50
C GLN A 110 4.27 5.42 3.81
N ALA A 111 3.70 5.52 5.01
CA ALA A 111 2.68 4.71 5.67
C ALA A 111 2.40 3.32 5.05
N MET A 112 2.98 2.27 5.64
CA MET A 112 2.56 0.89 5.37
C MET A 112 1.27 0.58 6.13
N LEU A 113 0.24 0.15 5.40
CA LEU A 113 -1.05 -0.23 5.96
C LEU A 113 -0.95 -1.63 6.58
N SER A 114 -0.89 -1.70 7.91
CA SER A 114 -0.94 -2.97 8.63
C SER A 114 -2.40 -3.31 8.95
N ILE A 115 -3.08 -4.00 8.03
CA ILE A 115 -4.43 -4.51 8.29
C ILE A 115 -4.31 -5.81 9.09
N ARG A 116 -4.87 -5.81 10.30
CA ARG A 116 -5.00 -7.02 11.11
C ARG A 116 -6.18 -7.87 10.60
N SER A 117 -5.97 -8.57 9.50
CA SER A 117 -6.93 -9.56 8.98
C SER A 117 -6.76 -10.87 9.77
N THR A 118 -7.72 -11.21 10.63
CA THR A 118 -7.71 -12.48 11.40
C THR A 118 -8.60 -13.50 10.74
N LEU A 119 -8.06 -14.64 10.29
CA LEU A 119 -8.87 -15.77 9.82
C LEU A 119 -9.76 -16.26 10.97
N LEU A 120 -11.04 -15.90 10.93
CA LEU A 120 -12.04 -16.31 11.91
C LEU A 120 -12.81 -17.50 11.33
N GLN A 121 -12.76 -18.64 12.03
CA GLN A 121 -13.75 -19.69 11.82
C GLN A 121 -15.06 -19.26 12.48
N VAL A 122 -16.11 -19.12 11.68
CA VAL A 122 -17.45 -18.74 12.15
C VAL A 122 -18.13 -19.95 12.76
N SER A 123 -18.35 -19.91 14.07
CA SER A 123 -19.15 -20.90 14.80
C SER A 123 -20.66 -20.57 14.76
N SER A 124 -21.50 -21.56 15.10
CA SER A 124 -22.96 -21.38 15.19
C SER A 124 -23.37 -20.25 16.13
N MET A 125 -22.67 -20.11 17.27
CA MET A 125 -22.89 -19.02 18.23
C MET A 125 -22.59 -17.64 17.63
N GLN A 126 -21.49 -17.51 16.87
CA GLN A 126 -21.13 -16.25 16.22
C GLN A 126 -22.11 -15.89 15.11
N SER A 127 -22.55 -16.87 14.31
CA SER A 127 -23.58 -16.65 13.29
C SER A 127 -24.91 -16.18 13.89
N ALA A 128 -25.29 -16.72 15.06
CA ALA A 128 -26.49 -16.32 15.78
C ALA A 128 -26.39 -14.88 16.29
N ILE A 129 -25.22 -14.46 16.78
CA ILE A 129 -24.97 -13.08 17.22
C ILE A 129 -25.03 -12.11 16.03
N LEU A 130 -24.41 -12.44 14.90
CA LEU A 130 -24.45 -11.61 13.69
C LEU A 130 -25.87 -11.47 13.15
N ASN A 131 -26.64 -12.57 13.11
CA ASN A 131 -28.05 -12.53 12.71
C ASN A 131 -28.93 -11.77 13.71
N ALA A 132 -28.64 -11.85 15.01
CA ALA A 132 -29.34 -11.08 16.03
C ALA A 132 -29.07 -9.57 15.88
N LEU A 133 -27.84 -9.20 15.49
CA LEU A 133 -27.48 -7.81 15.23
C LEU A 133 -28.15 -7.28 13.95
N LEU A 134 -28.17 -8.07 12.88
CA LEU A 134 -28.95 -7.75 11.68
C LEU A 134 -30.42 -7.51 12.03
N LYS A 135 -31.02 -8.41 12.82
CA LYS A 135 -32.40 -8.25 13.28
C LYS A 135 -32.59 -6.99 14.14
N ALA A 136 -31.62 -6.65 14.99
CA ALA A 136 -31.66 -5.45 15.83
C ALA A 136 -31.68 -4.16 15.01
N ILE A 137 -31.09 -4.17 13.81
CA ILE A 137 -31.12 -3.02 12.88
C ILE A 137 -32.29 -3.05 11.88
N GLY A 138 -33.24 -3.98 12.07
CA GLY A 138 -34.41 -4.15 11.21
C GLY A 138 -34.17 -4.92 9.91
N ALA A 139 -33.03 -5.61 9.77
CA ALA A 139 -32.77 -6.45 8.62
C ALA A 139 -33.66 -7.70 8.63
N SER A 140 -34.09 -8.13 7.45
CA SER A 140 -34.97 -9.30 7.26
C SER A 140 -34.19 -10.57 6.94
N THR A 141 -32.96 -10.44 6.45
CA THR A 141 -32.11 -11.55 6.02
C THR A 141 -31.40 -12.20 7.19
N GLN A 142 -31.28 -13.53 7.08
CA GLN A 142 -30.51 -14.36 7.99
C GLN A 142 -29.57 -15.21 7.15
N LEU A 143 -28.28 -15.18 7.48
CA LEU A 143 -27.29 -16.04 6.83
C LEU A 143 -27.02 -17.27 7.69
N THR A 144 -26.74 -18.39 7.03
CA THR A 144 -26.29 -19.61 7.69
C THR A 144 -24.83 -19.48 8.12
N VAL A 145 -24.36 -20.39 8.98
CA VAL A 145 -22.94 -20.48 9.37
C VAL A 145 -22.03 -20.54 8.13
N LEU A 146 -22.41 -21.33 7.12
CA LEU A 146 -21.68 -21.45 5.86
C LEU A 146 -21.68 -20.14 5.06
N GLY A 147 -22.79 -19.42 5.05
CA GLY A 147 -22.87 -18.11 4.38
C GLY A 147 -21.94 -17.08 5.02
N TRP A 148 -21.89 -17.05 6.35
CA TRP A 148 -20.94 -16.20 7.09
C TRP A 148 -19.49 -16.66 6.94
N GLN A 149 -19.24 -17.98 6.92
CA GLN A 149 -17.91 -18.55 6.73
C GLN A 149 -17.36 -18.22 5.34
N GLY A 150 -18.16 -18.30 4.28
CA GLY A 150 -17.75 -17.91 2.94
C GLY A 150 -17.36 -16.44 2.84
N ILE A 151 -18.05 -15.56 3.55
CA ILE A 151 -17.68 -14.14 3.68
C ILE A 151 -16.38 -13.99 4.49
N ALA A 152 -16.18 -14.79 5.54
CA ALA A 152 -14.97 -14.78 6.38
C ALA A 152 -13.72 -15.24 5.64
N ASP A 153 -13.85 -16.23 4.76
CA ASP A 153 -12.75 -16.80 3.99
C ASP A 153 -12.37 -15.94 2.77
N THR A 154 -13.18 -14.92 2.46
CA THR A 154 -12.96 -14.03 1.31
C THR A 154 -12.09 -12.83 1.69
N GLN A 155 -11.00 -12.64 0.93
CA GLN A 155 -10.16 -11.45 0.98
C GLN A 155 -10.51 -10.52 -0.18
N LEU A 156 -10.52 -9.23 0.09
CA LEU A 156 -10.83 -8.18 -0.88
C LEU A 156 -9.65 -7.24 -0.98
N ASN A 157 -9.13 -7.04 -2.19
CA ASN A 157 -8.05 -6.10 -2.44
C ASN A 157 -8.61 -4.66 -2.34
N LEU A 158 -8.01 -3.86 -1.47
CA LEU A 158 -8.50 -2.51 -1.18
C LEU A 158 -8.27 -1.54 -2.35
N LEU A 159 -7.18 -1.72 -3.12
CA LEU A 159 -6.90 -0.92 -4.30
C LEU A 159 -7.97 -1.16 -5.36
N ASP A 160 -8.24 -2.41 -5.71
CA ASP A 160 -9.26 -2.80 -6.70
C ASP A 160 -10.65 -2.32 -6.26
N TYR A 161 -10.95 -2.41 -4.96
CA TYR A 161 -12.20 -1.91 -4.39
C TYR A 161 -12.35 -0.41 -4.47
N LEU A 162 -11.31 0.36 -4.15
CA LEU A 162 -11.35 1.81 -4.21
C LEU A 162 -11.36 2.32 -5.66
N ASP A 163 -10.70 1.61 -6.57
CA ASP A 163 -10.75 1.90 -8.01
C ASP A 163 -12.17 1.66 -8.57
N ALA A 164 -12.77 0.51 -8.26
CA ALA A 164 -14.15 0.20 -8.64
C ALA A 164 -15.15 1.21 -8.03
N LEU A 165 -14.92 1.63 -6.78
CA LEU A 165 -15.75 2.64 -6.11
C LEU A 165 -15.62 4.01 -6.77
N SER A 166 -14.40 4.40 -7.14
CA SER A 166 -14.13 5.67 -7.83
C SER A 166 -14.79 5.71 -9.21
N THR A 167 -14.78 4.57 -9.91
CA THR A 167 -15.43 4.40 -11.21
C THR A 167 -16.96 4.50 -11.09
N ASP A 168 -17.56 3.80 -10.12
CA ASP A 168 -19.01 3.83 -9.91
C ASP A 168 -19.51 5.23 -9.50
N LEU A 169 -18.71 5.95 -8.71
CA LEU A 169 -19.03 7.27 -8.19
C LEU A 169 -18.50 8.44 -9.05
N HIS A 170 -17.91 8.13 -10.21
CA HIS A 170 -17.37 9.12 -11.17
C HIS A 170 -16.39 10.12 -10.53
N LEU A 171 -15.50 9.64 -9.66
CA LEU A 171 -14.50 10.46 -8.98
C LEU A 171 -13.17 10.42 -9.73
N ASN A 172 -12.51 11.58 -9.84
CA ASN A 172 -11.15 11.62 -10.40
C ASN A 172 -10.16 11.02 -9.38
N LEU A 173 -9.38 10.01 -9.80
CA LEU A 173 -8.39 9.23 -9.04
C LEU A 173 -7.29 10.03 -8.30
N GLY A 174 -7.31 11.37 -8.37
CA GLY A 174 -6.36 12.26 -7.72
C GLY A 174 -6.80 12.80 -6.35
N ASP A 175 -8.07 12.66 -5.96
CA ASP A 175 -8.60 13.31 -4.75
C ASP A 175 -9.18 12.30 -3.74
N TYR A 176 -8.30 11.48 -3.16
CA TYR A 176 -8.64 10.51 -2.12
C TYR A 176 -9.23 11.16 -0.85
N GLN A 177 -8.97 12.46 -0.61
CA GLN A 177 -9.59 13.18 0.49
C GLN A 177 -11.09 13.43 0.25
N GLN A 178 -11.49 13.64 -1.01
CA GLN A 178 -12.91 13.68 -1.37
C GLN A 178 -13.57 12.31 -1.15
N LEU A 179 -12.89 11.22 -1.49
CA LEU A 179 -13.42 9.86 -1.29
C LEU A 179 -13.62 9.53 0.20
N LEU A 180 -12.69 9.93 1.07
CA LEU A 180 -12.81 9.74 2.52
C LEU A 180 -13.98 10.52 3.14
N ASN A 181 -14.27 11.71 2.60
CA ASN A 181 -15.37 12.55 3.07
C ASN A 181 -16.70 12.25 2.37
N LEU A 182 -16.69 11.35 1.39
CA LEU A 182 -17.86 11.02 0.62
C LEU A 182 -18.88 10.25 1.47
N GLN A 183 -20.10 10.78 1.49
CA GLN A 183 -21.24 10.08 2.03
C GLN A 183 -21.85 9.22 0.92
N THR A 184 -21.70 7.91 1.06
CA THR A 184 -22.34 6.90 0.20
C THR A 184 -23.35 6.12 1.02
N THR A 185 -23.87 5.01 0.52
CA THR A 185 -24.81 4.13 1.23
C THR A 185 -24.24 2.71 1.31
N ALA A 186 -24.63 1.96 2.35
CA ALA A 186 -24.07 0.62 2.62
C ALA A 186 -24.34 -0.38 1.49
N ASP A 187 -25.50 -0.26 0.83
CA ASP A 187 -25.88 -1.03 -0.35
C ASP A 187 -24.89 -0.81 -1.51
N LYS A 188 -24.51 0.44 -1.79
CA LYS A 188 -23.54 0.77 -2.84
C LYS A 188 -22.14 0.24 -2.53
N LEU A 189 -21.69 0.37 -1.28
CA LEU A 189 -20.40 -0.18 -0.85
C LEU A 189 -20.34 -1.70 -1.05
N LEU A 190 -21.41 -2.40 -0.66
CA LEU A 190 -21.52 -3.84 -0.86
C LEU A 190 -21.65 -4.24 -2.34
N ASP A 191 -22.37 -3.47 -3.15
CA ASP A 191 -22.50 -3.71 -4.60
C ASP A 191 -21.15 -3.58 -5.31
N VAL A 192 -20.35 -2.57 -4.96
CA VAL A 192 -18.98 -2.42 -5.47
C VAL A 192 -18.09 -3.58 -5.03
N ALA A 193 -18.21 -4.04 -3.77
CA ALA A 193 -17.48 -5.22 -3.32
C ALA A 193 -17.87 -6.46 -4.11
N VAL A 194 -19.17 -6.63 -4.42
CA VAL A 194 -19.66 -7.72 -5.28
C VAL A 194 -19.05 -7.65 -6.68
N LYS A 195 -18.98 -6.47 -7.30
CA LYS A 195 -18.37 -6.29 -8.64
C LYS A 195 -16.90 -6.73 -8.65
N VAL A 196 -16.12 -6.31 -7.66
CA VAL A 196 -14.70 -6.69 -7.54
C VAL A 196 -14.55 -8.19 -7.30
N LEU A 197 -15.39 -8.77 -6.44
CA LEU A 197 -15.38 -10.20 -6.17
C LEU A 197 -15.81 -11.06 -7.38
N GLN A 198 -16.74 -10.56 -8.20
CA GLN A 198 -17.11 -11.22 -9.47
C GLN A 198 -15.96 -11.20 -10.47
N GLN A 199 -15.20 -10.09 -10.53
CA GLN A 199 -14.02 -9.97 -11.40
C GLN A 199 -12.87 -10.85 -10.93
N SER A 200 -12.71 -11.07 -9.62
CA SER A 200 -11.67 -11.94 -9.06
C SER A 200 -12.05 -13.43 -9.02
N GLY A 201 -13.26 -13.80 -9.46
CA GLY A 201 -13.72 -15.19 -9.52
C GLY A 201 -14.20 -15.76 -8.18
N ALA A 202 -14.63 -14.91 -7.25
CA ALA A 202 -15.18 -15.35 -5.96
C ALA A 202 -16.45 -16.20 -6.15
N ALA A 203 -16.74 -17.06 -5.16
CA ALA A 203 -17.89 -17.95 -5.19
C ALA A 203 -19.22 -17.18 -5.33
N VAL A 204 -20.10 -17.66 -6.22
CA VAL A 204 -21.42 -17.07 -6.48
C VAL A 204 -22.28 -16.99 -5.21
N GLU A 205 -22.10 -17.93 -4.29
CA GLU A 205 -22.79 -17.93 -3.00
C GLU A 205 -22.37 -16.76 -2.10
N VAL A 206 -21.09 -16.37 -2.11
CA VAL A 206 -20.57 -15.25 -1.31
C VAL A 206 -21.14 -13.94 -1.85
N THR A 207 -21.06 -13.73 -3.16
CA THR A 207 -21.62 -12.52 -3.81
C THR A 207 -23.13 -12.43 -3.64
N GLY A 208 -23.85 -13.56 -3.74
CA GLY A 208 -25.29 -13.64 -3.46
C GLY A 208 -25.66 -13.31 -2.01
N ASN A 209 -24.84 -13.71 -1.04
CA ASN A 209 -25.04 -13.37 0.37
C ASN A 209 -24.79 -11.88 0.64
N LEU A 210 -23.76 -11.28 0.03
CA LEU A 210 -23.52 -9.84 0.13
C LEU A 210 -24.65 -9.00 -0.44
N LEU A 211 -25.22 -9.41 -1.59
CA LEU A 211 -26.38 -8.72 -2.19
C LEU A 211 -27.60 -8.74 -1.27
N LYS A 212 -27.84 -9.85 -0.56
CA LYS A 212 -28.90 -9.94 0.45
C LYS A 212 -28.67 -8.95 1.60
N LEU A 213 -27.42 -8.86 2.08
CA LEU A 213 -27.06 -7.90 3.12
C LEU A 213 -27.20 -6.45 2.65
N ALA A 214 -26.80 -6.16 1.41
CA ALA A 214 -26.91 -4.84 0.79
C ALA A 214 -28.37 -4.35 0.77
N ALA A 215 -29.32 -5.25 0.48
CA ALA A 215 -30.74 -4.92 0.43
C ALA A 215 -31.32 -4.50 1.79
N ASP A 216 -30.79 -5.05 2.89
CA ASP A 216 -31.24 -4.75 4.25
C ASP A 216 -30.48 -3.59 4.91
N LEU A 217 -29.19 -3.43 4.59
CA LEU A 217 -28.36 -2.37 5.13
C LEU A 217 -28.66 -1.04 4.42
N LYS A 218 -29.64 -0.31 4.95
CA LYS A 218 -30.04 1.00 4.44
C LYS A 218 -29.54 2.11 5.35
N GLY A 219 -28.81 3.06 4.78
CA GLY A 219 -28.39 4.27 5.49
C GLY A 219 -27.11 4.88 4.91
N PRO A 220 -26.91 6.20 5.07
CA PRO A 220 -25.71 6.85 4.58
C PRO A 220 -24.49 6.36 5.38
N ILE A 221 -23.39 6.00 4.75
CA ILE A 221 -22.10 5.65 5.37
C ILE A 221 -21.04 6.58 4.80
N THR A 222 -20.25 7.19 5.67
CA THR A 222 -19.07 7.94 5.26
C THR A 222 -17.89 6.98 5.16
N VAL A 223 -17.24 6.92 4.00
CA VAL A 223 -16.15 5.96 3.73
C VAL A 223 -15.00 6.13 4.74
N GLY A 224 -14.65 7.37 5.08
CA GLY A 224 -13.61 7.66 6.07
C GLY A 224 -13.91 7.10 7.47
N GLN A 225 -15.18 7.06 7.90
CA GLN A 225 -15.56 6.45 9.18
C GLN A 225 -15.38 4.93 9.15
N LEU A 226 -15.76 4.30 8.03
CA LEU A 226 -15.63 2.86 7.84
C LEU A 226 -14.16 2.42 7.84
N LEU A 227 -13.30 3.17 7.13
CA LEU A 227 -11.87 2.89 7.07
C LEU A 227 -11.20 3.13 8.42
N ASN A 228 -11.50 4.25 9.11
CA ASN A 228 -10.92 4.55 10.42
C ASN A 228 -11.24 3.47 11.48
N LEU A 229 -12.45 2.88 11.43
CA LEU A 229 -12.86 1.79 12.33
C LEU A 229 -12.10 0.48 12.08
N GLN A 230 -11.61 0.23 10.87
CA GLN A 230 -10.86 -0.98 10.52
C GLN A 230 -9.35 -0.81 10.64
N THR A 231 -8.82 0.37 10.29
CA THR A 231 -7.37 0.59 10.19
C THR A 231 -6.76 1.17 11.47
N GLY A 232 -7.57 1.64 12.41
CA GLY A 232 -7.12 2.25 13.67
C GLY A 232 -6.34 3.56 13.52
N THR A 233 -5.99 3.95 12.29
CA THR A 233 -5.38 5.22 11.89
C THR A 233 -5.72 5.50 10.43
N VAL A 234 -6.12 6.73 10.14
CA VAL A 234 -6.35 7.23 8.78
C VAL A 234 -4.98 7.55 8.17
N GLN A 235 -4.79 7.24 6.89
CA GLN A 235 -3.56 7.47 6.08
C GLN A 235 -2.47 6.39 6.16
N ALA A 236 -2.76 5.18 5.65
CA ALA A 236 -1.74 4.23 5.25
C ALA A 236 -2.11 3.50 3.94
N GLY A 237 -1.09 3.14 3.14
CA GLY A 237 -1.12 2.86 1.70
C GLY A 237 -2.18 1.88 1.16
N LEU A 238 -2.50 2.10 -0.12
CA LEU A 238 -3.69 1.63 -0.83
C LEU A 238 -3.69 0.12 -1.21
N ASP A 239 -2.52 -0.53 -1.21
CA ASP A 239 -2.34 -1.91 -1.65
C ASP A 239 -2.33 -2.90 -0.47
N ALA A 240 -3.51 -3.12 0.12
CA ALA A 240 -3.67 -4.08 1.20
C ALA A 240 -4.93 -4.92 1.01
N ASN A 241 -4.88 -6.16 1.51
CA ASN A 241 -6.03 -7.07 1.49
C ASN A 241 -6.81 -6.98 2.81
N VAL A 242 -8.10 -6.69 2.70
CA VAL A 242 -9.05 -6.62 3.83
C VAL A 242 -9.88 -7.90 3.86
N GLN A 243 -10.16 -8.42 5.05
CA GLN A 243 -11.11 -9.50 5.21
C GLN A 243 -12.55 -8.97 5.08
N LEU A 244 -13.33 -9.56 4.17
CA LEU A 244 -14.67 -9.07 3.84
C LEU A 244 -15.64 -9.12 5.03
N LEU A 245 -15.53 -10.12 5.91
CA LEU A 245 -16.35 -10.20 7.12
C LEU A 245 -16.13 -8.99 8.04
N GLN A 246 -14.89 -8.52 8.20
CA GLN A 246 -14.59 -7.34 9.03
C GLN A 246 -15.22 -6.07 8.44
N LEU A 247 -15.23 -5.96 7.10
CA LEU A 247 -15.91 -4.87 6.38
C LEU A 247 -17.41 -4.88 6.64
N VAL A 248 -18.05 -6.03 6.46
CA VAL A 248 -19.48 -6.23 6.72
C VAL A 248 -19.84 -5.92 8.17
N GLN A 249 -19.03 -6.39 9.13
CA GLN A 249 -19.25 -6.14 10.55
C GLN A 249 -19.17 -4.65 10.89
N ALA A 250 -18.18 -3.93 10.38
CA ALA A 250 -18.05 -2.49 10.62
C ALA A 250 -19.26 -1.72 10.06
N MET A 251 -19.80 -2.12 8.90
CA MET A 251 -21.01 -1.52 8.34
C MET A 251 -22.25 -1.81 9.20
N ILE A 252 -22.42 -3.05 9.68
CA ILE A 252 -23.53 -3.41 10.57
C ILE A 252 -23.44 -2.64 11.90
N GLN A 253 -22.24 -2.50 12.48
CA GLN A 253 -22.03 -1.74 13.71
C GLN A 253 -22.34 -0.25 13.54
N LEU A 254 -21.91 0.35 12.43
CA LEU A 254 -22.22 1.74 12.13
C LEU A 254 -23.73 1.95 11.96
N ALA A 255 -24.43 1.02 11.32
CA ALA A 255 -25.89 1.04 11.22
C ALA A 255 -26.57 0.90 12.60
N ALA A 256 -26.08 -0.01 13.46
CA ALA A 256 -26.62 -0.23 14.80
C ALA A 256 -26.44 0.99 15.73
N ASN A 257 -25.26 1.62 15.70
CA ASN A 257 -24.97 2.81 16.49
C ASN A 257 -25.91 3.97 16.13
N ARG A 258 -26.27 4.12 14.85
CA ARG A 258 -27.22 5.14 14.41
C ARG A 258 -28.65 4.92 14.86
N GLN A 259 -29.07 3.66 14.99
CA GLN A 259 -30.42 3.34 15.44
C GLN A 259 -30.57 3.45 16.98
N ALA A 260 -29.58 4.04 17.68
CA ALA A 260 -29.57 4.23 19.13
C ALA A 260 -29.81 2.93 19.92
N VAL A 261 -29.52 1.78 19.29
CA VAL A 261 -29.44 0.52 20.01
C VAL A 261 -28.14 0.60 20.79
N ASN A 262 -28.23 0.87 22.09
CA ASN A 262 -27.14 0.81 23.09
C ASN A 262 -26.59 -0.63 23.26
N ALA A 263 -26.43 -1.36 22.17
CA ALA A 263 -25.55 -2.51 22.18
C ALA A 263 -24.13 -1.92 22.12
N GLU A 264 -23.52 -1.77 23.30
CA GLU A 264 -22.05 -1.81 23.42
C GLU A 264 -21.62 -3.18 22.90
N ILE A 265 -21.55 -3.32 21.58
CA ILE A 265 -21.09 -4.54 20.91
C ILE A 265 -19.59 -4.51 21.12
N PRO A 266 -19.05 -5.34 22.03
CA PRO A 266 -17.63 -5.33 22.28
C PRO A 266 -16.97 -5.77 20.98
N ILE A 267 -16.10 -4.92 20.43
CA ILE A 267 -15.16 -5.24 19.35
C ILE A 267 -14.42 -6.57 19.68
N THR A 268 -14.31 -6.88 20.97
CA THR A 268 -13.72 -8.08 21.56
C THR A 268 -14.50 -9.40 21.35
N VAL A 269 -15.79 -9.41 20.97
CA VAL A 269 -16.50 -10.70 20.75
C VAL A 269 -15.99 -11.43 19.49
N LEU A 270 -15.20 -10.74 18.66
CA LEU A 270 -14.64 -11.25 17.41
C LEU A 270 -13.11 -11.42 17.45
N ALA A 271 -12.47 -11.25 18.60
CA ALA A 271 -11.11 -11.72 18.81
C ALA A 271 -11.14 -13.21 19.20
N PRO A 272 -10.21 -14.05 18.71
CA PRO A 272 -10.10 -15.42 19.18
C PRO A 272 -9.94 -15.44 20.70
N ALA A 273 -10.52 -16.45 21.33
CA ALA A 273 -10.49 -16.66 22.77
C ALA A 273 -9.06 -16.96 23.27
N GLU A 274 -8.23 -15.93 23.39
CA GLU A 274 -7.08 -15.93 24.29
C GLU A 274 -7.08 -14.62 25.07
N LEU A 275 -7.63 -14.69 26.29
CA LEU A 275 -7.12 -14.03 27.49
C LEU A 275 -8.06 -14.36 28.65
N ARG A 276 -8.07 -15.64 29.03
CA ARG A 276 -8.60 -16.08 30.32
C ARG A 276 -7.64 -17.05 30.97
N ARG A 277 -6.45 -16.57 31.40
CA ARG A 277 -5.64 -17.27 32.40
C ARG A 277 -4.63 -16.38 33.15
N GLY A 278 -5.03 -15.96 34.36
CA GLY A 278 -4.16 -15.65 35.52
C GLY A 278 -3.34 -14.36 35.45
N ARG A 279 -3.15 -13.56 36.50
CA ARG A 279 -3.54 -13.56 37.92
C ARG A 279 -3.19 -12.13 38.46
N PRO A 280 -3.38 -11.79 39.75
CA PRO A 280 -4.05 -10.58 40.20
C PRO A 280 -3.09 -9.44 40.60
N ALA A 281 -3.71 -8.30 40.93
CA ALA A 281 -3.10 -7.20 41.67
C ALA A 281 -2.29 -7.68 42.88
N GLN A 282 -1.13 -7.04 43.13
CA GLN A 282 -0.84 -6.36 44.40
C GLN A 282 0.54 -5.66 44.40
N ARG A 283 0.49 -4.42 44.91
CA ARG A 283 1.55 -3.53 45.44
C ARG A 283 2.62 -3.00 44.49
#